data_AF-A0A7F5R370-F1
#
_entry.id   AF-A0A7F5R370-F1
#
_cell.length_a   1.000
_cell.length_b   1.000
_cell.length_c   1.000
_cell.angle_alpha   90.00
_cell.angle_beta   90.00
_cell.angle_gamma   90.00
#
_symmetry.space_group_name_H-M   'P 1'
#
loop_
_entity.id
_entity.type
_entity.pdbx_description
1 polymer ?
#
loop_
_entity_poly.entity_id
_entity_poly.type
_entity_poly.pdbx_seq_one_letter_code
_entity_poly.pdbx_strand_id
1 'polypeptide(L)'
;MRSMSQFRCSRSRIWMDDNMSDVQFFEGVEKLLEIWFSTNDNNSKHADLRKIPRSRLESLLKIVRCEIISFCSNDQIDAYVLSLSYFDCCYCLVLLQLMFKSKCSIVDFNWCKCTESSMFISKRRFILKTCGTTTPLLCLQPLLLLVEQYAGFTDVEDVFYSRKNYKRPDLQAAPHRDFYQEVTLLDAIFPHGSAYCLGSMNRDCWYLYTLNPPRTNALSSETEPDPDQTLEILMTDLDPDVMSIFTREECLNAAEATKKSGIDKIVPNMVIDDYLFEPCGYSMNGVTKSGCYMTIHITPEPEFSYVSFETNITATSYREIVNKVIETFQPGKFMVTVFTNKTSAAVGAPKEIQNLTEIGSWTRRDMQHICFKNYDLTYAFYSKFPS
;
A
#
# COMPACT_ATOMS: atom_id res chain seq x y z
N MET A 1 53.90 -46.68 -14.58
CA MET A 1 52.48 -46.99 -14.34
C MET A 1 52.17 -46.63 -12.89
N ARG A 2 51.45 -45.52 -12.65
CA ARG A 2 51.14 -45.01 -11.30
C ARG A 2 49.77 -45.53 -10.86
N SER A 3 49.70 -46.09 -9.65
CA SER A 3 48.44 -46.39 -8.95
C SER A 3 48.32 -45.54 -7.69
N MET A 4 47.16 -44.91 -7.56
CA MET A 4 46.41 -44.45 -6.38
C MET A 4 47.16 -44.24 -5.04
N SER A 5 47.16 -42.99 -4.58
CA SER A 5 47.24 -42.63 -3.16
C SER A 5 46.10 -41.68 -2.80
N GLN A 6 45.29 -42.08 -1.82
CA GLN A 6 44.21 -41.31 -1.20
C GLN A 6 44.75 -40.05 -0.53
N PHE A 7 44.12 -38.90 -0.78
CA PHE A 7 44.30 -37.70 0.04
C PHE A 7 43.12 -37.52 1.00
N ARG A 8 43.42 -37.58 2.29
CA ARG A 8 42.53 -37.18 3.40
C ARG A 8 42.43 -35.65 3.42
N CYS A 9 41.21 -35.12 3.39
CA CYS A 9 40.95 -33.70 3.65
C CYS A 9 40.80 -33.47 5.16
N SER A 10 41.61 -32.57 5.71
CA SER A 10 41.69 -32.20 7.12
C SER A 10 40.46 -31.42 7.58
N ARG A 11 39.89 -31.83 8.73
CA ARG A 11 38.88 -31.08 9.48
C ARG A 11 39.49 -29.81 10.09
N SER A 12 39.14 -28.65 9.57
CA SER A 12 39.19 -27.39 10.32
C SER A 12 37.80 -27.14 10.92
N ARG A 13 37.69 -27.22 12.25
CA ARG A 13 36.52 -26.77 13.02
C ARG A 13 36.42 -25.26 12.87
N ILE A 14 35.40 -24.79 12.18
CA ILE A 14 34.91 -23.41 12.30
C ILE A 14 33.86 -23.45 13.40
N TRP A 15 34.06 -22.61 14.40
CA TRP A 15 33.14 -22.40 15.51
C TRP A 15 31.82 -21.87 14.94
N MET A 16 30.72 -22.58 15.18
CA MET A 16 29.37 -22.04 15.00
C MET A 16 29.14 -21.09 16.17
N ASP A 17 29.08 -19.78 15.88
CA ASP A 17 28.46 -18.81 16.77
C ASP A 17 26.94 -19.03 16.68
N ASP A 18 26.36 -19.63 17.71
CA ASP A 18 24.92 -19.86 17.89
C ASP A 18 24.19 -18.57 18.33
N ASN A 19 24.39 -17.43 17.63
CA ASN A 19 23.75 -16.18 18.07
C ASN A 19 23.50 -15.12 16.98
N MET A 20 22.89 -15.51 15.85
CA MET A 20 22.21 -14.58 14.94
C MET A 20 20.83 -15.15 14.61
N SER A 21 19.81 -14.71 15.34
CA SER A 21 18.45 -14.73 14.81
C SER A 21 18.42 -13.78 13.62
N ASP A 22 18.64 -14.29 12.41
CA ASP A 22 18.54 -13.52 11.17
C ASP A 22 17.07 -13.08 10.99
N VAL A 23 16.71 -11.93 11.57
CA VAL A 23 15.43 -11.28 11.30
C VAL A 23 15.46 -10.86 9.83
N GLN A 24 14.68 -11.57 9.01
CA GLN A 24 14.55 -11.24 7.60
C GLN A 24 13.82 -9.90 7.46
N PHE A 25 14.52 -8.89 6.96
CA PHE A 25 13.95 -7.56 6.75
C PHE A 25 12.74 -7.61 5.81
N PHE A 26 11.67 -6.92 6.20
CA PHE A 26 10.49 -6.68 5.37
C PHE A 26 10.26 -5.18 5.17
N GLU A 27 9.95 -4.78 3.94
CA GLU A 27 9.64 -3.38 3.62
C GLU A 27 8.13 -3.15 3.76
N GLY A 28 7.69 -2.67 4.92
CA GLY A 28 6.29 -2.29 5.16
C GLY A 28 5.82 -1.07 4.34
N VAL A 29 6.74 -0.21 3.90
CA VAL A 29 6.40 0.98 3.11
C VAL A 29 5.71 0.58 1.80
N GLU A 30 4.47 1.05 1.62
CA GLU A 30 3.67 0.68 0.47
C GLU A 30 3.94 1.57 -0.75
N LYS A 31 3.51 1.03 -1.89
CA LYS A 31 3.39 1.67 -3.19
C LYS A 31 1.90 1.76 -3.50
N LEU A 32 1.36 2.97 -3.60
CA LEU A 32 -0.05 3.22 -3.89
C LEU A 32 -0.19 3.65 -5.35
N LEU A 33 -1.01 2.92 -6.10
CA LEU A 33 -1.42 3.26 -7.46
C LEU A 33 -2.93 3.47 -7.50
N GLU A 34 -3.35 4.69 -7.82
CA GLU A 34 -4.74 5.06 -8.03
C GLU A 34 -4.93 5.60 -9.45
N ILE A 35 -5.97 5.11 -10.14
CA ILE A 35 -6.30 5.52 -11.51
C ILE A 35 -7.80 5.75 -11.63
N TRP A 36 -8.16 6.89 -12.20
CA TRP A 36 -9.50 7.25 -12.58
C TRP A 36 -9.68 7.11 -14.08
N PHE A 37 -10.80 6.50 -14.47
CA PHE A 37 -11.11 6.24 -15.88
C PHE A 37 -12.35 7.02 -16.34
N SER A 38 -12.31 7.44 -17.59
CA SER A 38 -13.41 8.13 -18.25
C SER A 38 -13.63 7.58 -19.67
N THR A 39 -14.70 8.04 -20.31
CA THR A 39 -14.98 7.74 -21.71
C THR A 39 -15.69 8.93 -22.32
N ASN A 40 -15.31 9.28 -23.55
CA ASN A 40 -15.87 10.42 -24.27
C ASN A 40 -17.26 10.14 -24.89
N ASP A 41 -17.70 8.88 -24.92
CA ASP A 41 -18.95 8.48 -25.56
C ASP A 41 -20.13 8.43 -24.57
N ASN A 42 -21.35 8.51 -25.12
CA ASN A 42 -22.62 8.19 -24.41
C ASN A 42 -22.66 6.78 -23.79
N ASN A 43 -21.62 5.96 -24.00
CA ASN A 43 -21.38 4.66 -23.38
C ASN A 43 -21.04 4.73 -21.89
N SER A 44 -20.83 5.92 -21.30
CA SER A 44 -20.59 6.11 -19.86
C SER A 44 -21.65 5.47 -18.94
N LYS A 45 -22.88 5.28 -19.44
CA LYS A 45 -23.96 4.59 -18.71
C LYS A 45 -23.70 3.11 -18.50
N HIS A 46 -22.97 2.47 -19.42
CA HIS A 46 -22.65 1.04 -19.34
C HIS A 46 -21.21 0.77 -18.90
N ALA A 47 -20.35 1.78 -18.81
CA ALA A 47 -18.97 1.59 -18.39
C ALA A 47 -18.88 1.32 -16.87
N ASP A 48 -18.15 0.27 -16.47
CA ASP A 48 -17.95 -0.12 -15.06
C ASP A 48 -16.75 -1.07 -14.94
N LEU A 49 -15.73 -0.68 -14.15
CA LEU A 49 -14.52 -1.49 -13.95
C LEU A 49 -14.80 -2.85 -13.31
N ARG A 50 -15.88 -2.97 -12.54
CA ARG A 50 -16.27 -4.22 -11.87
C ARG A 50 -16.75 -5.30 -12.83
N LYS A 51 -16.89 -4.97 -14.13
CA LYS A 51 -17.14 -5.94 -15.20
C LYS A 51 -15.91 -6.75 -15.58
N ILE A 52 -14.71 -6.33 -15.17
CA ILE A 52 -13.48 -7.10 -15.40
C ILE A 52 -13.61 -8.44 -14.65
N PRO A 53 -13.52 -9.60 -15.32
CA PRO A 53 -13.68 -10.89 -14.66
C PRO A 53 -12.61 -11.11 -13.57
N ARG A 54 -13.01 -11.70 -12.44
CA ARG A 54 -12.10 -12.02 -11.33
C ARG A 54 -10.84 -12.79 -11.79
N SER A 55 -10.98 -13.74 -12.71
CA SER A 55 -9.83 -14.51 -13.24
C SER A 55 -8.81 -13.65 -13.98
N ARG A 56 -9.25 -12.53 -14.59
CA ARG A 56 -8.37 -11.53 -15.21
C ARG A 56 -7.68 -10.68 -14.15
N LEU A 57 -8.39 -10.27 -13.10
CA LEU A 57 -7.80 -9.59 -11.95
C LEU A 57 -6.73 -10.47 -11.25
N GLU A 58 -7.02 -11.75 -11.04
CA GLU A 58 -6.04 -12.69 -10.48
C GLU A 58 -4.81 -12.86 -11.38
N SER A 59 -5.00 -12.86 -12.71
CA SER A 59 -3.89 -12.88 -13.67
C SER A 59 -3.05 -11.59 -13.62
N LEU A 60 -3.71 -10.45 -13.45
CA LEU A 60 -3.07 -9.15 -13.26
C LEU A 60 -2.24 -9.12 -11.98
N LEU A 61 -2.81 -9.59 -10.86
CA LEU A 61 -2.14 -9.62 -9.56
C LEU A 61 -0.90 -10.52 -9.56
N LYS A 62 -0.90 -11.63 -10.33
CA LYS A 62 0.30 -12.47 -10.50
C LYS A 62 1.48 -11.71 -11.09
N ILE A 63 1.26 -10.74 -11.99
CA ILE A 63 2.33 -9.92 -12.59
C ILE A 63 3.07 -9.14 -11.50
N VAL A 64 2.34 -8.67 -10.49
CA VAL A 64 2.86 -7.86 -9.38
C VAL A 64 3.19 -8.70 -8.14
N ARG A 65 3.15 -10.04 -8.28
CA ARG A 65 3.40 -11.03 -7.23
C ARG A 65 2.41 -10.97 -6.08
N CYS A 66 1.14 -10.67 -6.34
CA CYS A 66 0.08 -10.70 -5.35
C CYS A 66 -0.91 -11.86 -5.62
N GLU A 67 -1.64 -12.27 -4.59
CA GLU A 67 -2.80 -13.17 -4.65
C GLU A 67 -3.92 -12.61 -3.76
N ILE A 68 -5.17 -12.96 -4.08
CA ILE A 68 -6.33 -12.53 -3.29
C ILE A 68 -6.53 -13.51 -2.13
N ILE A 69 -6.54 -13.00 -0.91
CA ILE A 69 -6.83 -13.78 0.31
C ILE A 69 -8.33 -13.76 0.60
N SER A 70 -8.89 -12.56 0.64
CA SER A 70 -10.28 -12.30 0.99
C SER A 70 -10.87 -11.21 0.11
N PHE A 71 -12.18 -11.14 0.08
CA PHE A 71 -12.94 -10.28 -0.80
C PHE A 71 -14.27 -9.88 -0.16
N CYS A 72 -14.54 -8.57 -0.18
CA CYS A 72 -15.82 -7.98 0.20
C CYS A 72 -16.33 -7.11 -0.95
N SER A 73 -17.65 -7.04 -1.13
CA SER A 73 -18.26 -6.22 -2.19
C SER A 73 -19.60 -5.65 -1.76
N ASN A 74 -19.93 -4.49 -2.32
CA ASN A 74 -21.26 -3.88 -2.26
C ASN A 74 -21.60 -3.19 -3.59
N ASP A 75 -22.74 -2.49 -3.63
CA ASP A 75 -23.24 -1.83 -4.84
C ASP A 75 -22.30 -0.76 -5.42
N GLN A 76 -21.31 -0.28 -4.66
CA GLN A 76 -20.42 0.81 -5.03
C GLN A 76 -18.95 0.38 -5.21
N ILE A 77 -18.47 -0.60 -4.43
CA ILE A 77 -17.05 -0.93 -4.35
C ILE A 77 -16.81 -2.42 -4.10
N ASP A 78 -15.81 -2.95 -4.80
CA ASP A 78 -15.19 -4.25 -4.56
C ASP A 78 -13.86 -4.02 -3.84
N ALA A 79 -13.65 -4.71 -2.72
CA ALA A 79 -12.46 -4.62 -1.88
C ALA A 79 -11.80 -5.99 -1.73
N TYR A 80 -10.49 -6.05 -1.92
CA TYR A 80 -9.70 -7.28 -1.91
C TYR A 80 -8.54 -7.14 -0.92
N VAL A 81 -8.43 -8.08 0.01
CA VAL A 81 -7.24 -8.23 0.87
C VAL A 81 -6.25 -9.14 0.13
N LEU A 82 -4.99 -8.71 0.03
CA LEU A 82 -3.98 -9.36 -0.80
C LEU A 82 -2.81 -9.91 0.03
N SER A 83 -2.19 -11.00 -0.44
CA SER A 83 -0.88 -11.49 0.02
C SER A 83 0.15 -11.55 -1.11
N LEU A 84 1.44 -11.61 -0.80
CA LEU A 84 2.50 -11.96 -1.73
C LEU A 84 2.33 -13.40 -2.20
N SER A 85 2.40 -13.60 -3.52
CA SER A 85 2.52 -14.92 -4.13
C SER A 85 3.99 -15.24 -4.40
N TYR A 86 4.52 -16.23 -3.69
CA TYR A 86 5.94 -16.62 -3.78
C TYR A 86 6.27 -17.61 -4.92
N PHE A 87 5.37 -17.77 -5.90
CA PHE A 87 5.50 -18.84 -6.89
C PHE A 87 6.66 -18.68 -7.89
N ASP A 88 7.32 -17.52 -7.99
CA ASP A 88 8.37 -17.26 -9.00
C ASP A 88 9.75 -16.91 -8.44
N CYS A 89 10.06 -17.24 -7.19
CA CYS A 89 11.46 -17.20 -6.76
C CYS A 89 12.19 -18.39 -7.37
N CYS A 90 13.14 -18.18 -8.31
CA CYS A 90 13.95 -19.24 -8.92
C CYS A 90 14.65 -20.17 -7.90
N TYR A 91 14.79 -19.74 -6.64
CA TYR A 91 15.23 -20.58 -5.53
C TYR A 91 14.25 -21.73 -5.19
N CYS A 92 12.94 -21.51 -5.30
CA CYS A 92 11.94 -22.56 -5.05
C CYS A 92 12.01 -23.69 -6.08
N LEU A 93 12.28 -23.39 -7.36
CA LEU A 93 12.39 -24.43 -8.40
C LEU A 93 13.64 -25.31 -8.23
N VAL A 94 14.77 -24.73 -7.82
CA VAL A 94 16.00 -25.47 -7.53
C VAL A 94 15.84 -26.31 -6.26
N LEU A 95 15.21 -25.76 -5.21
CA LEU A 95 14.87 -26.51 -4.00
C LEU A 95 13.87 -27.63 -4.27
N LEU A 96 12.83 -27.40 -5.07
CA LEU A 96 11.90 -28.46 -5.53
C LEU A 96 12.63 -29.57 -6.28
N GLN A 97 13.56 -29.24 -7.19
CA GLN A 97 14.37 -30.24 -7.90
C GLN A 97 15.33 -31.03 -6.99
N LEU A 98 15.87 -30.41 -5.94
CA LEU A 98 16.72 -31.07 -4.94
C LEU A 98 15.89 -31.92 -3.96
N MET A 99 14.66 -31.50 -3.64
CA MET A 99 13.70 -32.23 -2.81
C MET A 99 13.11 -33.45 -3.53
N PHE A 100 12.95 -33.45 -4.86
CA PHE A 100 12.53 -34.67 -5.57
C PHE A 100 13.61 -35.77 -5.60
N LYS A 101 14.88 -35.44 -5.35
CA LYS A 101 15.99 -36.42 -5.29
C LYS A 101 16.23 -36.99 -3.90
N SER A 102 15.73 -36.34 -2.86
CA SER A 102 15.93 -36.70 -1.46
C SER A 102 14.55 -36.92 -0.88
N LYS A 103 14.15 -38.15 -0.50
CA LYS A 103 12.82 -38.46 0.08
C LYS A 103 12.57 -37.76 1.43
N CYS A 104 12.71 -36.43 1.49
CA CYS A 104 12.29 -35.58 2.59
C CYS A 104 10.79 -35.40 2.45
N SER A 105 10.08 -35.76 3.52
CA SER A 105 8.72 -35.28 3.76
C SER A 105 8.68 -33.76 3.58
N ILE A 106 7.57 -33.25 3.04
CA ILE A 106 7.20 -31.83 3.08
C ILE A 106 7.16 -31.46 4.57
N VAL A 107 8.25 -30.91 5.08
CA VAL A 107 8.28 -30.28 6.39
C VAL A 107 8.20 -28.79 6.12
N ASP A 108 7.11 -28.19 6.59
CA ASP A 108 6.73 -26.77 6.61
C ASP A 108 7.84 -25.78 6.22
N PHE A 109 7.92 -25.46 4.92
CA PHE A 109 8.46 -24.17 4.51
C PHE A 109 7.33 -23.14 4.61
N ASN A 110 6.99 -22.75 5.83
CA ASN A 110 6.20 -21.55 6.11
C ASN A 110 7.07 -20.33 5.78
N TRP A 111 7.30 -20.09 4.50
CA TRP A 111 7.85 -18.82 4.06
C TRP A 111 6.79 -17.75 4.38
N CYS A 112 7.17 -16.77 5.21
CA CYS A 112 6.24 -15.79 5.75
C CYS A 112 5.39 -15.20 4.62
N LYS A 113 4.07 -15.45 4.68
CA LYS A 113 3.09 -14.65 3.93
C LYS A 113 3.01 -13.30 4.61
N CYS A 114 4.07 -12.52 4.52
CA CYS A 114 4.19 -11.20 5.09
C CYS A 114 3.84 -10.21 3.97
N THR A 115 2.57 -10.00 3.63
CA THR A 115 2.22 -8.68 3.04
C THR A 115 0.85 -8.23 3.40
N GLU A 116 0.82 -6.97 3.76
CA GLU A 116 -0.38 -6.21 4.01
C GLU A 116 -0.62 -5.36 2.75
N SER A 117 -1.60 -5.72 1.95
CA SER A 117 -1.83 -5.11 0.63
C SER A 117 -3.31 -5.18 0.30
N SER A 118 -3.79 -4.20 -0.46
CA SER A 118 -5.21 -4.07 -0.79
C SER A 118 -5.43 -3.63 -2.22
N MET A 119 -6.53 -4.08 -2.80
CA MET A 119 -7.03 -3.57 -4.08
C MET A 119 -8.49 -3.18 -3.94
N PHE A 120 -8.86 -2.02 -4.49
CA PHE A 120 -10.22 -1.54 -4.53
C PHE A 120 -10.63 -1.22 -5.96
N ILE A 121 -11.84 -1.64 -6.34
CA ILE A 121 -12.42 -1.39 -7.66
C ILE A 121 -13.82 -0.82 -7.47
N SER A 122 -14.00 0.45 -7.84
CA SER A 122 -15.32 1.07 -7.96
C SER A 122 -15.71 1.17 -9.44
N LYS A 123 -16.83 1.83 -9.76
CA LYS A 123 -17.28 2.01 -11.14
C LYS A 123 -16.19 2.56 -12.07
N ARG A 124 -15.43 3.56 -11.62
CA ARG A 124 -14.45 4.31 -12.44
C ARG A 124 -13.07 4.46 -11.80
N ARG A 125 -12.88 3.98 -10.56
CA ARG A 125 -11.63 4.11 -9.82
C ARG A 125 -11.03 2.74 -9.52
N PHE A 126 -9.75 2.60 -9.84
CA PHE A 126 -8.92 1.45 -9.48
C PHE A 126 -7.87 1.91 -8.48
N ILE A 127 -7.74 1.21 -7.35
CA ILE A 127 -6.69 1.43 -6.36
C ILE A 127 -5.97 0.10 -6.14
N LEU A 128 -4.64 0.12 -6.20
CA LEU A 128 -3.78 -1.00 -5.85
C LEU A 128 -2.67 -0.50 -4.91
N LYS A 129 -2.69 -1.00 -3.68
CA LYS A 129 -1.71 -0.70 -2.66
C LYS A 129 -0.93 -1.97 -2.31
N THR A 130 0.38 -1.92 -2.50
CA THR A 130 1.25 -3.09 -2.33
C THR A 130 2.52 -2.77 -1.57
N CYS A 131 2.99 -3.69 -0.72
CA CYS A 131 4.20 -3.52 0.10
C CYS A 131 5.27 -4.57 -0.26
N GLY A 132 6.36 -4.63 0.52
CA GLY A 132 7.49 -5.50 0.26
C GLY A 132 8.22 -5.16 -1.05
N THR A 133 8.62 -6.19 -1.80
CA THR A 133 9.33 -6.06 -3.09
C THR A 133 8.42 -6.22 -4.31
N THR A 134 7.11 -6.00 -4.14
CA THR A 134 6.11 -6.01 -5.23
C THR A 134 6.37 -4.90 -6.24
N THR A 135 5.82 -5.06 -7.45
CA THR A 135 6.10 -4.18 -8.59
C THR A 135 4.80 -3.67 -9.25
N PRO A 136 3.96 -2.89 -8.54
CA PRO A 136 2.62 -2.52 -9.00
C PRO A 136 2.60 -1.78 -10.34
N LEU A 137 3.64 -1.00 -10.68
CA LEU A 137 3.67 -0.28 -11.96
C LEU A 137 3.77 -1.22 -13.17
N LEU A 138 4.23 -2.47 -12.99
CA LEU A 138 4.32 -3.43 -14.09
C LEU A 138 2.95 -3.97 -14.54
N CYS A 139 1.87 -3.77 -13.77
CA CYS A 139 0.53 -4.14 -14.21
C CYS A 139 -0.19 -3.08 -15.03
N LEU A 140 0.38 -1.88 -15.20
CA LEU A 140 -0.29 -0.74 -15.85
C LEU A 140 -0.76 -1.07 -17.27
N GLN A 141 0.13 -1.49 -18.16
CA GLN A 141 -0.25 -1.79 -19.54
C GLN A 141 -1.29 -2.93 -19.64
N PRO A 142 -1.12 -4.08 -18.96
CA PRO A 142 -2.17 -5.10 -18.90
C PRO A 142 -3.49 -4.61 -18.32
N LEU A 143 -3.47 -3.76 -17.29
CA LEU A 143 -4.67 -3.17 -16.69
C LEU A 143 -5.42 -2.32 -17.72
N LEU A 144 -4.74 -1.43 -18.44
CA LEU A 144 -5.36 -0.57 -19.46
C LEU A 144 -6.07 -1.40 -20.54
N LEU A 145 -5.46 -2.51 -20.99
CA LEU A 145 -6.06 -3.43 -21.96
C LEU A 145 -7.32 -4.12 -21.40
N LEU A 146 -7.30 -4.53 -20.13
CA LEU A 146 -8.49 -5.12 -19.48
C LEU A 146 -9.63 -4.11 -19.33
N VAL A 147 -9.29 -2.87 -19.00
CA VAL A 147 -10.25 -1.78 -18.85
C VAL A 147 -10.96 -1.48 -20.16
N GLU A 148 -10.21 -1.34 -21.25
CA GLU A 148 -10.78 -1.14 -22.59
C GLU A 148 -11.66 -2.34 -23.00
N GLN A 149 -11.16 -3.56 -22.79
CA GLN A 149 -11.84 -4.77 -23.23
C GLN A 149 -13.14 -5.08 -22.47
N TYR A 150 -13.17 -4.88 -21.16
CA TYR A 150 -14.26 -5.35 -20.29
C TYR A 150 -15.06 -4.24 -19.63
N ALA A 151 -14.41 -3.11 -19.31
CA ALA A 151 -15.04 -2.03 -18.55
C ALA A 151 -15.63 -0.93 -19.43
N GLY A 152 -15.21 -0.82 -20.68
CA GLY A 152 -15.71 0.18 -21.63
C GLY A 152 -15.21 1.60 -21.36
N PHE A 153 -14.10 1.75 -20.64
CA PHE A 153 -13.39 3.03 -20.56
C PHE A 153 -12.25 3.07 -21.57
N THR A 154 -12.09 4.22 -22.21
CA THR A 154 -11.13 4.46 -23.28
C THR A 154 -10.06 5.46 -22.88
N ASP A 155 -10.32 6.23 -21.83
CA ASP A 155 -9.52 7.37 -21.43
C ASP A 155 -9.15 7.26 -19.94
N VAL A 156 -7.95 7.74 -19.62
CA VAL A 156 -7.48 7.89 -18.24
C VAL A 156 -7.69 9.34 -17.83
N GLU A 157 -8.52 9.54 -16.82
CA GLU A 157 -8.89 10.87 -16.30
C GLU A 157 -7.79 11.42 -15.40
N ASP A 158 -7.36 10.65 -14.41
CA ASP A 158 -6.31 11.02 -13.46
C ASP A 158 -5.51 9.76 -13.05
N VAL A 159 -4.24 9.97 -12.72
CA VAL A 159 -3.34 8.96 -12.16
C VAL A 159 -2.68 9.55 -10.92
N PHE A 160 -2.60 8.77 -9.86
CA PHE A 160 -1.81 9.07 -8.67
C PHE A 160 -0.96 7.85 -8.35
N TYR A 161 0.35 8.00 -8.45
CA TYR A 161 1.29 7.01 -7.94
C TYR A 161 2.07 7.64 -6.80
N SER A 162 1.98 7.08 -5.61
CA SER A 162 2.64 7.64 -4.43
C SER A 162 3.26 6.59 -3.54
N ARG A 163 4.24 7.03 -2.75
CA ARG A 163 4.83 6.24 -1.68
C ARG A 163 5.68 7.10 -0.75
N LYS A 164 5.85 6.65 0.48
CA LYS A 164 6.91 7.13 1.35
C LYS A 164 8.29 6.66 0.84
N ASN A 165 9.36 7.33 1.24
CA ASN A 165 10.70 6.80 1.07
C ASN A 165 10.91 5.46 1.82
N TYR A 166 11.55 4.51 1.14
CA TYR A 166 11.86 3.17 1.66
C TYR A 166 12.87 3.20 2.80
N LYS A 167 12.79 2.20 3.69
CA LYS A 167 13.86 1.90 4.66
C LYS A 167 15.07 1.27 3.96
N ARG A 168 14.84 0.40 2.96
CA ARG A 168 15.90 -0.29 2.19
C ARG A 168 15.63 -0.24 0.68
N PRO A 169 15.86 0.91 0.02
CA PRO A 169 15.64 1.05 -1.42
C PRO A 169 16.49 0.09 -2.26
N ASP A 170 17.65 -0.35 -1.76
CA ASP A 170 18.54 -1.30 -2.40
C ASP A 170 17.95 -2.70 -2.58
N LEU A 171 16.95 -3.06 -1.77
CA LEU A 171 16.26 -4.37 -1.83
C LEU A 171 15.08 -4.37 -2.80
N GLN A 172 14.69 -3.22 -3.34
CA GLN A 172 13.56 -3.12 -4.27
C GLN A 172 13.91 -3.66 -5.66
N ALA A 173 12.94 -4.32 -6.28
CA ALA A 173 13.05 -4.74 -7.67
C ALA A 173 12.87 -3.53 -8.61
N ALA A 174 13.57 -3.52 -9.74
CA ALA A 174 13.29 -2.53 -10.79
C ALA A 174 11.81 -2.66 -11.24
N PRO A 175 11.10 -1.55 -11.51
CA PRO A 175 11.57 -0.15 -11.57
C PRO A 175 11.58 0.58 -10.22
N HIS A 176 11.29 -0.07 -9.10
CA HIS A 176 11.00 0.56 -7.80
C HIS A 176 12.24 0.82 -6.93
N ARG A 177 13.44 0.87 -7.49
CA ARG A 177 14.66 1.13 -6.71
C ARG A 177 14.80 2.59 -6.30
N ASP A 178 14.30 3.48 -7.14
CA ASP A 178 14.30 4.91 -6.91
C ASP A 178 13.12 5.56 -7.65
N PHE A 179 12.79 6.78 -7.24
CA PHE A 179 11.64 7.49 -7.80
C PHE A 179 11.86 7.93 -9.24
N TYR A 180 13.11 8.09 -9.69
CA TYR A 180 13.40 8.48 -11.06
C TYR A 180 13.05 7.38 -12.06
N GLN A 181 13.35 6.11 -11.74
CA GLN A 181 12.96 4.96 -12.55
C GLN A 181 11.44 4.79 -12.62
N GLU A 182 10.74 5.00 -11.50
CA GLU A 182 9.27 4.95 -11.44
C GLU A 182 8.64 6.02 -12.32
N VAL A 183 9.11 7.26 -12.22
CA VAL A 183 8.67 8.39 -13.06
C VAL A 183 8.99 8.12 -14.53
N THR A 184 10.18 7.61 -14.86
CA THR A 184 10.58 7.29 -16.24
C THR A 184 9.62 6.27 -16.88
N LEU A 185 9.21 5.25 -16.13
CA LEU A 185 8.23 4.27 -16.62
C LEU A 185 6.85 4.90 -16.80
N LEU A 186 6.42 5.74 -15.85
CA LEU A 186 5.12 6.40 -15.90
C LEU A 186 5.02 7.42 -17.05
N ASP A 187 6.07 8.22 -17.28
CA ASP A 187 6.16 9.17 -18.40
C ASP A 187 6.15 8.47 -19.77
N ALA A 188 6.62 7.22 -19.85
CA ALA A 188 6.54 6.42 -21.06
C ALA A 188 5.11 5.95 -21.39
N ILE A 189 4.19 5.98 -20.42
CA ILE A 189 2.80 5.54 -20.55
C ILE A 189 1.86 6.75 -20.63
N PHE A 190 2.07 7.73 -19.77
CA PHE A 190 1.17 8.87 -19.61
C PHE A 190 1.85 10.19 -20.02
N PRO A 191 1.32 10.90 -21.03
CA PRO A 191 1.83 12.23 -21.34
C PRO A 191 1.44 13.22 -20.23
N HIS A 192 2.26 14.27 -20.05
CA HIS A 192 2.01 15.35 -19.08
C HIS A 192 2.02 14.90 -17.61
N GLY A 193 2.84 13.90 -17.30
CA GLY A 193 3.22 13.54 -15.94
C GLY A 193 3.91 14.69 -15.20
N SER A 194 3.74 14.71 -13.88
CA SER A 194 4.44 15.61 -12.98
C SER A 194 4.79 14.87 -11.70
N ALA A 195 6.05 14.98 -11.29
CA ALA A 195 6.59 14.30 -10.13
C ALA A 195 6.94 15.31 -9.02
N TYR A 196 6.62 14.95 -7.78
CA TYR A 196 6.77 15.78 -6.59
C TYR A 196 7.42 14.98 -5.47
N CYS A 197 8.19 15.67 -4.64
CA CYS A 197 8.74 15.15 -3.39
C CYS A 197 8.36 16.11 -2.27
N LEU A 198 7.60 15.62 -1.31
CA LEU A 198 7.11 16.36 -0.14
C LEU A 198 7.88 15.95 1.11
N GLY A 199 8.18 16.92 1.97
CA GLY A 199 8.98 16.72 3.17
C GLY A 199 10.48 16.93 2.96
N SER A 200 11.30 16.34 3.84
CA SER A 200 12.75 16.48 3.81
C SER A 200 13.41 15.36 2.99
N MET A 201 14.00 15.69 1.85
CA MET A 201 14.62 14.71 0.93
C MET A 201 15.70 13.83 1.57
N ASN A 202 16.35 14.30 2.63
CA ASN A 202 17.39 13.59 3.38
C ASN A 202 16.86 12.86 4.63
N ARG A 203 15.54 12.89 4.89
CA ARG A 203 14.89 12.23 6.03
C ARG A 203 13.61 11.53 5.56
N ASP A 204 12.50 11.76 6.24
CA ASP A 204 11.18 11.29 5.87
C ASP A 204 10.59 12.20 4.78
N CYS A 205 10.33 11.61 3.62
CA CYS A 205 9.70 12.28 2.49
C CYS A 205 8.69 11.36 1.80
N TRP A 206 7.83 11.97 1.00
CA TRP A 206 6.75 11.31 0.28
C TRP A 206 6.77 11.73 -1.17
N TYR A 207 6.77 10.74 -2.04
CA TYR A 207 6.85 10.90 -3.47
C TYR A 207 5.46 10.79 -4.10
N LEU A 208 5.20 11.62 -5.09
CA LEU A 208 3.97 11.61 -5.86
C LEU A 208 4.26 11.84 -7.33
N TYR A 209 3.74 10.96 -8.17
CA TYR A 209 3.54 11.21 -9.59
C TYR A 209 2.05 11.38 -9.86
N THR A 210 1.68 12.42 -10.59
CA THR A 210 0.31 12.64 -11.03
C THR A 210 0.26 13.30 -12.40
N LEU A 211 -0.92 13.31 -13.03
CA LEU A 211 -1.13 14.00 -14.29
C LEU A 211 -1.42 15.48 -14.02
N ASN A 212 -0.74 16.35 -14.76
CA ASN A 212 -1.00 17.79 -14.71
C ASN A 212 -1.20 18.33 -16.13
N PRO A 213 -2.28 17.91 -16.82
CA PRO A 213 -2.50 18.29 -18.20
C PRO A 213 -2.69 19.81 -18.32
N PRO A 214 -2.10 20.47 -19.33
CA PRO A 214 -2.23 21.90 -19.54
C PRO A 214 -3.71 22.31 -19.59
N ARG A 215 -4.00 23.54 -19.14
CA ARG A 215 -5.34 24.14 -19.25
C ARG A 215 -5.65 24.43 -20.72
N THR A 216 -6.05 23.43 -21.50
CA THR A 216 -6.64 23.66 -22.82
C THR A 216 -8.06 24.19 -22.62
N ASN A 217 -8.35 25.31 -23.28
CA ASN A 217 -9.66 25.93 -23.27
C ASN A 217 -10.75 24.94 -23.71
N ALA A 218 -11.75 24.77 -22.85
CA ALA A 218 -13.12 24.36 -23.16
C ALA A 218 -13.29 23.16 -24.13
N LEU A 219 -13.39 21.94 -23.60
CA LEU A 219 -14.39 20.91 -23.96
C LEU A 219 -14.16 19.65 -23.11
N SER A 220 -14.49 19.69 -21.81
CA SER A 220 -14.65 18.48 -21.00
C SER A 220 -15.67 18.76 -19.90
N SER A 221 -16.93 18.48 -20.22
CA SER A 221 -18.17 18.53 -19.42
C SER A 221 -18.38 19.70 -18.45
N GLU A 222 -19.47 20.46 -18.63
CA GLU A 222 -20.02 21.45 -17.66
C GLU A 222 -20.48 20.85 -16.32
N THR A 223 -20.13 19.60 -16.02
CA THR A 223 -20.44 18.94 -14.75
C THR A 223 -19.29 19.10 -13.78
N GLU A 224 -19.59 19.67 -12.61
CA GLU A 224 -18.71 19.67 -11.45
C GLU A 224 -18.20 18.23 -11.15
N PRO A 225 -16.92 18.06 -10.81
CA PRO A 225 -16.36 16.73 -10.51
C PRO A 225 -17.02 16.12 -9.28
N ASP A 226 -17.13 14.78 -9.27
CA ASP A 226 -17.60 14.02 -8.10
C ASP A 226 -16.77 14.39 -6.86
N PRO A 227 -17.37 14.66 -5.68
CA PRO A 227 -16.63 14.95 -4.46
C PRO A 227 -15.65 13.83 -4.11
N ASP A 228 -14.36 14.15 -4.04
CA ASP A 228 -13.32 13.17 -3.74
C ASP A 228 -12.29 13.73 -2.77
N GLN A 229 -11.90 12.85 -1.85
CA GLN A 229 -10.89 13.12 -0.84
C GLN A 229 -10.25 11.82 -0.37
N THR A 230 -8.96 11.88 -0.06
CA THR A 230 -8.19 10.76 0.46
C THR A 230 -7.30 11.24 1.60
N LEU A 231 -7.42 10.61 2.75
CA LEU A 231 -6.55 10.78 3.92
C LEU A 231 -5.65 9.55 4.02
N GLU A 232 -4.33 9.75 4.06
CA GLU A 232 -3.38 8.73 4.48
C GLU A 232 -2.63 9.15 5.74
N ILE A 233 -2.37 8.18 6.63
CA ILE A 233 -1.55 8.33 7.82
C ILE A 233 -0.52 7.20 7.81
N LEU A 234 0.77 7.56 7.65
CA LEU A 234 1.87 6.61 7.54
C LEU A 234 2.73 6.71 8.80
N MET A 235 2.86 5.61 9.53
CA MET A 235 3.36 5.55 10.89
C MET A 235 4.60 4.65 11.00
N THR A 236 5.57 5.08 11.80
CA THR A 236 6.80 4.33 12.09
C THR A 236 7.20 4.49 13.55
N ASP A 237 8.11 3.63 14.01
CA ASP A 237 8.61 3.62 15.38
C ASP A 237 7.46 3.38 16.36
N LEU A 238 6.68 2.33 16.10
CA LEU A 238 5.45 2.03 16.83
C LEU A 238 5.73 1.42 18.21
N ASP A 239 4.78 1.59 19.12
CA ASP A 239 4.85 1.04 20.46
C ASP A 239 4.87 -0.50 20.41
N PRO A 240 5.91 -1.18 20.94
CA PRO A 240 6.03 -2.64 20.87
C PRO A 240 4.88 -3.39 21.55
N ASP A 241 4.33 -2.84 22.64
CA ASP A 241 3.22 -3.47 23.35
C ASP A 241 1.95 -3.43 22.48
N VAL A 242 1.75 -2.35 21.72
CA VAL A 242 0.66 -2.24 20.74
C VAL A 242 0.91 -3.18 19.55
N MET A 243 2.13 -3.24 19.03
CA MET A 243 2.47 -4.11 17.90
C MET A 243 2.34 -5.61 18.23
N SER A 244 2.54 -5.99 19.49
CA SER A 244 2.39 -7.38 19.94
C SER A 244 1.01 -7.97 19.62
N ILE A 245 -0.04 -7.14 19.62
CA ILE A 245 -1.43 -7.53 19.31
C ILE A 245 -1.55 -8.18 17.92
N PHE A 246 -0.70 -7.79 16.97
CA PHE A 246 -0.75 -8.24 15.57
C PHE A 246 0.16 -9.45 15.31
N THR A 247 0.31 -10.30 16.32
CA THR A 247 1.04 -11.57 16.26
C THR A 247 0.10 -12.73 16.55
N ARG A 248 0.45 -13.92 16.04
CA ARG A 248 -0.29 -15.17 16.32
C ARG A 248 -0.05 -15.71 17.72
N GLU A 249 0.97 -15.20 18.40
CA GLU A 249 1.23 -15.46 19.81
C GLU A 249 0.20 -14.77 20.70
N GLU A 250 -0.19 -13.53 20.36
CA GLU A 250 -1.09 -12.71 21.18
C GLU A 250 -2.56 -12.73 20.77
N CYS A 251 -2.87 -13.07 19.52
CA CYS A 251 -4.23 -13.10 18.99
C CYS A 251 -4.47 -14.35 18.16
N LEU A 252 -5.60 -15.02 18.40
CA LEU A 252 -5.95 -16.26 17.71
C LEU A 252 -6.33 -16.02 16.26
N ASN A 253 -6.94 -14.87 15.96
CA ASN A 253 -7.45 -14.52 14.65
C ASN A 253 -7.54 -12.99 14.46
N ALA A 254 -7.80 -12.58 13.22
CA ALA A 254 -7.88 -11.18 12.82
C ALA A 254 -8.99 -10.41 13.56
N ALA A 255 -10.18 -10.99 13.72
CA ALA A 255 -11.28 -10.33 14.41
C ALA A 255 -10.99 -10.03 15.88
N GLU A 256 -10.21 -10.89 16.55
CA GLU A 256 -9.71 -10.62 17.90
C GLU A 256 -8.73 -9.45 17.92
N ALA A 257 -7.73 -9.45 17.02
CA ALA A 257 -6.77 -8.36 16.90
C ALA A 257 -7.47 -7.01 16.60
N THR A 258 -8.45 -7.01 15.69
CA THR A 258 -9.28 -5.84 15.34
C THR A 258 -9.98 -5.23 16.56
N LYS A 259 -10.60 -6.08 17.40
CA LYS A 259 -11.31 -5.62 18.61
C LYS A 259 -10.38 -5.23 19.75
N LYS A 260 -9.29 -6.00 19.96
CA LYS A 260 -8.31 -5.78 21.04
C LYS A 260 -7.56 -4.47 20.82
N SER A 261 -7.15 -4.19 19.58
CA SER A 261 -6.50 -2.93 19.19
C SER A 261 -7.46 -1.72 19.19
N GLY A 262 -8.74 -1.93 18.92
CA GLY A 262 -9.72 -0.84 18.78
C GLY A 262 -9.86 -0.29 17.36
N ILE A 263 -9.32 -0.99 16.36
CA ILE A 263 -9.48 -0.66 14.93
C ILE A 263 -10.97 -0.52 14.55
N ASP A 264 -11.84 -1.35 15.13
CA ASP A 264 -13.29 -1.32 14.90
C ASP A 264 -13.96 0.01 15.31
N LYS A 265 -13.27 0.84 16.08
CA LYS A 265 -13.78 2.12 16.61
C LYS A 265 -13.23 3.35 15.88
N ILE A 266 -12.24 3.20 15.00
CA ILE A 266 -11.63 4.32 14.27
C ILE A 266 -12.67 4.97 13.36
N VAL A 267 -13.26 4.18 12.47
CA VAL A 267 -14.40 4.58 11.63
C VAL A 267 -15.56 3.61 11.89
N PRO A 268 -16.57 4.01 12.69
CA PRO A 268 -17.65 3.12 13.08
C PRO A 268 -18.54 2.75 11.87
N ASN A 269 -19.22 1.60 11.98
CA ASN A 269 -20.20 1.09 11.01
C ASN A 269 -19.63 0.66 9.64
N MET A 270 -18.32 0.40 9.56
CA MET A 270 -17.74 -0.24 8.38
C MET A 270 -17.90 -1.76 8.43
N VAL A 271 -18.13 -2.36 7.27
CA VAL A 271 -18.00 -3.81 7.11
C VAL A 271 -16.51 -4.09 6.94
N ILE A 272 -15.93 -4.79 7.93
CA ILE A 272 -14.51 -5.11 7.99
C ILE A 272 -14.26 -6.51 7.43
N ASP A 273 -13.28 -6.61 6.54
CA ASP A 273 -12.66 -7.84 6.05
C ASP A 273 -11.19 -7.80 6.45
N ASP A 274 -10.82 -8.57 7.48
CA ASP A 274 -9.53 -8.54 8.13
C ASP A 274 -8.77 -9.88 7.99
N TYR A 275 -7.45 -9.80 8.09
CA TYR A 275 -6.57 -10.94 8.03
C TYR A 275 -5.35 -10.76 8.94
N LEU A 276 -5.05 -11.79 9.71
CA LEU A 276 -3.88 -11.88 10.59
C LEU A 276 -2.92 -12.88 9.97
N PHE A 277 -1.73 -12.41 9.60
CA PHE A 277 -0.69 -13.22 8.97
C PHE A 277 0.04 -14.10 9.99
N GLU A 278 0.90 -14.99 9.50
CA GLU A 278 1.67 -15.92 10.30
C GLU A 278 3.16 -15.73 9.98
N PRO A 279 4.05 -15.54 10.98
CA PRO A 279 3.74 -15.52 12.42
C PRO A 279 3.14 -14.20 12.93
N CYS A 280 3.26 -13.12 12.17
CA CYS A 280 2.76 -11.80 12.53
C CYS A 280 2.44 -10.98 11.28
N GLY A 281 1.82 -9.83 11.49
CA GLY A 281 1.35 -8.93 10.43
C GLY A 281 -0.18 -8.91 10.35
N TYR A 282 -0.77 -7.77 10.00
CA TYR A 282 -2.22 -7.63 9.92
C TYR A 282 -2.65 -6.70 8.78
N SER A 283 -3.66 -7.11 8.02
CA SER A 283 -4.26 -6.30 6.96
C SER A 283 -5.77 -6.29 7.08
N MET A 284 -6.40 -5.16 6.81
CA MET A 284 -7.85 -5.07 6.73
C MET A 284 -8.33 -4.10 5.67
N ASN A 285 -9.54 -4.36 5.19
CA ASN A 285 -10.35 -3.43 4.43
C ASN A 285 -11.66 -3.19 5.17
N GLY A 286 -12.06 -1.94 5.30
CA GLY A 286 -13.38 -1.54 5.74
C GLY A 286 -14.15 -0.87 4.60
N VAL A 287 -15.41 -1.23 4.38
CA VAL A 287 -16.26 -0.55 3.38
C VAL A 287 -17.60 -0.10 3.98
N THR A 288 -18.08 1.06 3.55
CA THR A 288 -19.43 1.54 3.86
C THR A 288 -20.39 1.25 2.71
N LYS A 289 -21.70 1.31 3.00
CA LYS A 289 -22.75 1.24 1.97
C LYS A 289 -22.68 2.38 0.95
N SER A 290 -22.07 3.51 1.30
CA SER A 290 -21.93 4.68 0.42
C SER A 290 -20.72 4.59 -0.52
N GLY A 291 -19.95 3.51 -0.49
CA GLY A 291 -18.74 3.35 -1.30
C GLY A 291 -17.50 4.02 -0.73
N CYS A 292 -17.53 4.46 0.53
CA CYS A 292 -16.32 4.87 1.23
C CYS A 292 -15.56 3.63 1.73
N TYR A 293 -14.25 3.70 1.77
CA TYR A 293 -13.37 2.63 2.25
C TYR A 293 -12.38 3.13 3.30
N MET A 294 -11.87 2.20 4.10
CA MET A 294 -10.63 2.36 4.83
C MET A 294 -9.77 1.11 4.63
N THR A 295 -8.46 1.25 4.72
CA THR A 295 -7.55 0.11 4.78
C THR A 295 -6.44 0.38 5.77
N ILE A 296 -6.01 -0.68 6.47
CA ILE A 296 -4.93 -0.62 7.46
C ILE A 296 -4.00 -1.80 7.23
N HIS A 297 -2.71 -1.51 7.10
CA HIS A 297 -1.63 -2.48 6.89
C HIS A 297 -0.61 -2.33 8.03
N ILE A 298 -0.29 -3.42 8.73
CA ILE A 298 0.52 -3.41 9.95
C ILE A 298 1.65 -4.43 9.89
N THR A 299 2.88 -3.92 9.83
CA THR A 299 4.14 -4.66 9.97
C THR A 299 4.66 -4.46 11.40
N PRO A 300 4.50 -5.44 12.31
CA PRO A 300 4.71 -5.24 13.75
C PRO A 300 6.18 -5.39 14.21
N GLU A 301 7.08 -5.91 13.38
CA GLU A 301 8.45 -6.23 13.79
C GLU A 301 9.20 -4.98 14.29
N PRO A 302 9.81 -5.01 15.50
CA PRO A 302 10.37 -3.83 16.14
C PRO A 302 11.43 -3.09 15.30
N GLU A 303 12.26 -3.82 14.56
CA GLU A 303 13.38 -3.29 13.79
C GLU A 303 12.92 -2.44 12.59
N PHE A 304 11.73 -2.75 12.07
CA PHE A 304 11.20 -2.09 10.89
C PHE A 304 9.69 -1.84 10.95
N SER A 305 9.15 -1.66 12.16
CA SER A 305 7.72 -1.44 12.39
C SER A 305 7.15 -0.31 11.52
N TYR A 306 5.99 -0.59 10.94
CA TYR A 306 5.30 0.30 10.02
C TYR A 306 3.79 0.03 10.06
N VAL A 307 3.00 1.10 10.11
CA VAL A 307 1.55 1.02 9.93
C VAL A 307 1.10 2.06 8.92
N SER A 308 0.24 1.66 8.01
CA SER A 308 -0.49 2.59 7.16
C SER A 308 -1.97 2.60 7.52
N PHE A 309 -2.58 3.76 7.42
CA PHE A 309 -4.02 3.95 7.43
C PHE A 309 -4.38 4.80 6.22
N GLU A 310 -5.39 4.40 5.45
CA GLU A 310 -5.88 5.15 4.32
C GLU A 310 -7.41 5.11 4.29
N THR A 311 -8.05 6.23 3.95
CA THR A 311 -9.50 6.29 3.80
C THR A 311 -9.94 7.41 2.87
N ASN A 312 -11.07 7.23 2.19
CA ASN A 312 -11.76 8.29 1.47
C ASN A 312 -13.06 8.74 2.18
N ILE A 313 -13.21 8.45 3.48
CA ILE A 313 -14.39 8.83 4.25
C ILE A 313 -14.61 10.34 4.17
N THR A 314 -15.83 10.71 3.80
CA THR A 314 -16.26 12.10 3.73
C THR A 314 -16.37 12.68 5.14
N ALA A 315 -15.57 13.71 5.43
CA ALA A 315 -15.61 14.45 6.68
C ALA A 315 -15.35 15.93 6.42
N THR A 316 -15.92 16.81 7.25
CA THR A 316 -15.59 18.25 7.22
C THR A 316 -14.27 18.56 7.94
N SER A 317 -13.80 17.63 8.77
CA SER A 317 -12.59 17.69 9.56
C SER A 317 -12.03 16.28 9.74
N TYR A 318 -10.72 16.13 9.58
CA TYR A 318 -10.03 14.85 9.78
C TYR A 318 -9.39 14.70 11.15
N ARG A 319 -9.46 15.73 11.99
CA ARG A 319 -8.81 15.74 13.31
C ARG A 319 -9.22 14.56 14.19
N GLU A 320 -10.50 14.23 14.25
CA GLU A 320 -10.97 13.13 15.09
C GLU A 320 -10.44 11.78 14.59
N ILE A 321 -10.44 11.56 13.27
CA ILE A 321 -9.92 10.31 12.66
C ILE A 321 -8.42 10.21 12.90
N VAL A 322 -7.66 11.28 12.63
CA VAL A 322 -6.21 11.33 12.88
C VAL A 322 -5.91 11.02 14.33
N ASN A 323 -6.62 11.64 15.29
CA ASN A 323 -6.44 11.38 16.72
C ASN A 323 -6.70 9.91 17.06
N LYS A 324 -7.83 9.34 16.61
CA LYS A 324 -8.16 7.93 16.88
C LYS A 324 -7.09 6.98 16.34
N VAL A 325 -6.59 7.23 15.12
CA VAL A 325 -5.54 6.40 14.51
C VAL A 325 -4.26 6.45 15.32
N ILE A 326 -3.74 7.63 15.64
CA ILE A 326 -2.47 7.74 16.38
C ILE A 326 -2.61 7.31 17.85
N GLU A 327 -3.80 7.44 18.46
CA GLU A 327 -4.08 6.89 19.79
C GLU A 327 -4.12 5.36 19.78
N THR A 328 -4.61 4.76 18.69
CA THR A 328 -4.67 3.31 18.49
C THR A 328 -3.27 2.71 18.32
N PHE A 329 -2.41 3.34 17.51
CA PHE A 329 -1.12 2.74 17.11
C PHE A 329 0.10 3.32 17.84
N GLN A 330 -0.05 4.42 18.57
CA GLN A 330 0.99 5.06 19.38
C GLN A 330 2.36 5.27 18.67
N PRO A 331 2.39 5.77 17.41
CA PRO A 331 3.64 5.89 16.65
C PRO A 331 4.64 6.85 17.31
N GLY A 332 5.94 6.63 17.11
CA GLY A 332 6.98 7.60 17.45
C GLY A 332 6.95 8.81 16.52
N LYS A 333 6.71 8.56 15.23
CA LYS A 333 6.54 9.58 14.19
C LYS A 333 5.56 9.13 13.12
N PHE A 334 4.88 10.09 12.51
CA PHE A 334 3.93 9.81 11.44
C PHE A 334 3.81 10.96 10.45
N MET A 335 3.32 10.63 9.27
CA MET A 335 3.01 11.54 8.19
C MET A 335 1.53 11.51 7.91
N VAL A 336 0.97 12.66 7.54
CA VAL A 336 -0.42 12.80 7.08
C VAL A 336 -0.40 13.39 5.68
N THR A 337 -1.09 12.75 4.74
CA THR A 337 -1.41 13.30 3.42
C THR A 337 -2.93 13.44 3.30
N VAL A 338 -3.39 14.58 2.81
CA VAL A 338 -4.80 14.82 2.51
C VAL A 338 -4.94 15.38 1.11
N PHE A 339 -5.57 14.61 0.24
CA PHE A 339 -6.04 15.03 -1.07
C PHE A 339 -7.50 15.44 -0.97
N THR A 340 -7.85 16.58 -1.57
CA THR A 340 -9.23 17.03 -1.68
C THR A 340 -9.44 17.74 -3.00
N ASN A 341 -10.51 17.43 -3.71
CA ASN A 341 -10.96 18.28 -4.80
C ASN A 341 -11.87 19.42 -4.29
N LYS A 342 -12.23 20.33 -5.20
CA LYS A 342 -13.01 21.53 -4.84
C LYS A 342 -14.44 21.24 -4.37
N THR A 343 -14.99 20.08 -4.74
CA THR A 343 -16.35 19.67 -4.39
C THR A 343 -16.39 18.83 -3.12
N SER A 344 -15.24 18.45 -2.58
CA SER A 344 -15.11 17.70 -1.33
C SER A 344 -15.63 18.49 -0.12
N ALA A 345 -16.31 17.78 0.79
CA ALA A 345 -16.66 18.31 2.10
C ALA A 345 -15.41 18.68 2.94
N ALA A 346 -14.27 18.08 2.63
CA ALA A 346 -12.99 18.28 3.29
C ALA A 346 -12.15 19.42 2.70
N VAL A 347 -12.69 20.27 1.81
CA VAL A 347 -11.94 21.38 1.20
C VAL A 347 -11.27 22.34 2.21
N GLY A 348 -11.75 22.35 3.47
CA GLY A 348 -11.14 23.09 4.58
C GLY A 348 -9.94 22.41 5.26
N ALA A 349 -9.65 21.14 4.95
CA ALA A 349 -8.62 20.33 5.58
C ALA A 349 -7.21 20.96 5.54
N PRO A 350 -6.77 21.64 4.46
CA PRO A 350 -5.47 22.31 4.46
C PRO A 350 -5.32 23.33 5.59
N LYS A 351 -6.35 24.16 5.81
CA LYS A 351 -6.36 25.17 6.89
C LYS A 351 -6.44 24.53 8.27
N GLU A 352 -7.17 23.43 8.39
CA GLU A 352 -7.26 22.69 9.64
C GLU A 352 -5.90 22.10 10.03
N ILE A 353 -5.26 21.37 9.12
CA ILE A 353 -3.95 20.76 9.35
C ILE A 353 -2.92 21.85 9.62
N GLN A 354 -2.99 22.99 8.93
CA GLN A 354 -2.13 24.15 9.17
C GLN A 354 -2.19 24.64 10.62
N ASN A 355 -3.37 24.60 11.25
CA ASN A 355 -3.57 25.00 12.64
C ASN A 355 -3.27 23.89 13.66
N LEU A 356 -3.16 22.63 13.22
CA LEU A 356 -2.80 21.49 14.06
C LEU A 356 -1.28 21.41 14.24
N THR A 357 -0.69 22.31 15.03
CA THR A 357 0.75 22.30 15.32
C THR A 357 1.16 21.19 16.28
N GLU A 358 0.27 20.81 17.19
CA GLU A 358 0.47 19.76 18.18
C GLU A 358 -0.76 18.87 18.26
N ILE A 359 -0.52 17.57 18.43
CA ILE A 359 -1.55 16.57 18.69
C ILE A 359 -1.04 15.74 19.85
N GLY A 360 -1.62 15.86 21.04
CA GLY A 360 -1.15 15.13 22.23
C GLY A 360 0.35 15.32 22.48
N SER A 361 1.12 14.23 22.38
CA SER A 361 2.59 14.22 22.57
C SER A 361 3.41 14.47 21.30
N TRP A 362 2.74 14.65 20.15
CA TRP A 362 3.37 14.82 18.85
C TRP A 362 3.38 16.28 18.42
N THR A 363 4.54 16.75 17.98
CA THR A 363 4.72 18.10 17.44
C THR A 363 4.92 18.03 15.93
N ARG A 364 4.27 18.90 15.17
CA ARG A 364 4.48 19.05 13.73
C ARG A 364 5.87 19.60 13.45
N ARG A 365 6.63 18.92 12.60
CA ARG A 365 7.99 19.32 12.19
C ARG A 365 8.04 19.92 10.79
N ASP A 366 7.15 19.47 9.91
CA ASP A 366 7.07 19.93 8.53
C ASP A 366 5.61 20.00 8.09
N MET A 367 5.31 20.93 7.18
CA MET A 367 4.02 21.05 6.53
C MET A 367 4.24 21.67 5.15
N GLN A 368 3.66 21.04 4.14
CA GLN A 368 3.74 21.51 2.76
C GLN A 368 2.34 21.41 2.14
N HIS A 369 2.02 22.35 1.27
CA HIS A 369 0.73 22.39 0.59
C HIS A 369 0.95 22.64 -0.90
N ILE A 370 0.33 21.83 -1.75
CA ILE A 370 0.39 21.94 -3.20
C ILE A 370 -1.03 22.07 -3.74
N CYS A 371 -1.24 23.04 -4.62
CA CYS A 371 -2.47 23.17 -5.40
C CYS A 371 -2.22 22.62 -6.81
N PHE A 372 -2.90 21.53 -7.15
CA PHE A 372 -2.95 20.98 -8.51
C PHE A 372 -4.14 21.56 -9.28
N LYS A 373 -4.36 21.10 -10.51
CA LYS A 373 -5.50 21.56 -11.33
C LYS A 373 -6.85 21.22 -10.69
N ASN A 374 -7.02 19.97 -10.26
CA ASN A 374 -8.27 19.41 -9.77
C ASN A 374 -8.26 19.14 -8.25
N TYR A 375 -7.09 19.03 -7.65
CA TYR A 375 -6.90 18.63 -6.25
C TYR A 375 -5.99 19.59 -5.51
N ASP A 376 -6.27 19.76 -4.23
CA ASP A 376 -5.34 20.31 -3.26
C ASP A 376 -4.74 19.15 -2.45
N LEU A 377 -3.44 19.22 -2.20
CA LEU A 377 -2.70 18.26 -1.39
C LEU A 377 -2.07 18.96 -0.21
N THR A 378 -2.34 18.44 0.99
CA THR A 378 -1.66 18.84 2.21
C THR A 378 -0.84 17.69 2.74
N TYR A 379 0.43 17.95 2.99
CA TYR A 379 1.37 17.08 3.66
C TYR A 379 1.72 17.67 5.02
N ALA A 380 1.77 16.83 6.05
CA ALA A 380 2.31 17.21 7.35
C ALA A 380 3.07 16.04 7.99
N PHE A 381 4.15 16.34 8.69
CA PHE A 381 4.96 15.36 9.40
C PHE A 381 5.03 15.71 10.89
N TYR A 382 4.81 14.70 11.73
CA TYR A 382 4.69 14.81 13.19
C TYR A 382 5.59 13.80 13.89
N SER A 383 6.08 14.15 15.07
CA SER A 383 7.03 13.31 15.81
C SER A 383 7.00 13.61 17.31
N LYS A 384 7.21 12.60 18.17
CA LYS A 384 7.40 12.77 19.62
C LYS A 384 8.76 13.41 19.93
N PHE A 385 8.92 14.05 21.08
CA PHE A 385 10.27 14.45 21.56
C PHE A 385 10.88 13.32 22.40
N PRO A 386 12.19 13.00 22.31
CA PRO A 386 13.22 13.48 21.40
C PRO A 386 13.44 12.44 20.27
N SER A 387 12.64 12.50 19.20
CA SER A 387 12.83 11.64 18.02
C SER A 387 13.87 12.18 17.04
#